data_AF-A0A915J5I5-F1
#
_entry.id   AF-A0A915J5I5-F1
#
_cell.length_a   1.000
_cell.length_b   1.000
_cell.length_c   1.000
_cell.angle_alpha   90.00
_cell.angle_beta   90.00
_cell.angle_gamma   90.00
#
_symmetry.space_group_name_H-M   'P 1'
#
loop_
_entity.id
_entity.type
_entity.pdbx_description
1 polymer ?
#
loop_
_entity_poly.entity_id
_entity_poly.type
_entity_poly.pdbx_seq_one_letter_code
_entity_poly.pdbx_strand_id
1 'polypeptide(L)'
;LSVPEYELLNCHLNRRVLKDFLLLYNHLTEACFSNCVFDFNRRNLAKGESSCVEKCVAKYMNLNRKIADVFAQIGPSFIQRQHEQQQQQSPSNF
;
A
#
# COMPACT_ATOMS: atom_id res chain seq x y z
N LEU A 1 33.98 4.53 16.79
CA LEU A 1 33.12 4.58 15.59
C LEU A 1 31.68 4.76 16.04
N SER A 2 31.23 6.00 16.18
CA SER A 2 29.82 6.32 16.44
C SER A 2 29.13 6.49 15.10
N VAL A 3 28.30 5.53 14.70
CA VAL A 3 27.36 5.76 13.59
C VAL A 3 26.43 6.88 14.05
N PRO A 4 26.36 8.00 13.33
CA PRO A 4 25.53 9.10 13.76
C PRO A 4 24.05 8.72 13.65
N GLU A 5 23.26 9.16 14.62
CA GLU A 5 21.89 8.68 14.94
C GLU A 5 20.91 8.75 13.74
N TYR A 6 21.15 9.65 12.78
CA TYR A 6 20.37 9.78 11.54
C TYR A 6 20.53 8.60 10.56
N GLU A 7 21.68 7.93 10.53
CA GLU A 7 21.95 6.84 9.59
C GLU A 7 21.25 5.54 10.02
N LEU A 8 21.08 5.36 11.34
CA LEU A 8 20.27 4.28 11.90
C LEU A 8 18.78 4.46 11.57
N LEU A 9 18.26 5.69 11.72
CA LEU A 9 16.88 6.05 11.37
C LEU A 9 16.61 5.80 9.88
N ASN A 10 17.52 6.21 8.99
CA ASN A 10 17.41 6.00 7.54
C ASN A 10 17.41 4.51 7.18
N CYS A 11 18.26 3.68 7.81
CA CYS A 11 18.23 2.22 7.60
C CYS A 11 16.87 1.63 8.00
N HIS A 12 16.34 2.03 9.15
CA HIS A 12 15.02 1.59 9.60
C HIS A 12 13.89 2.06 8.68
N LEU A 13 13.93 3.30 8.20
CA LEU A 13 12.95 3.84 7.27
C LEU A 13 13.02 3.12 5.91
N ASN A 14 14.22 2.98 5.34
CA ASN A 14 14.45 2.29 4.07
C ASN A 14 13.98 0.84 4.11
N ARG A 15 14.22 0.14 5.23
CA ARG A 15 13.72 -1.22 5.44
C ARG A 15 12.19 -1.29 5.41
N ARG A 16 11.50 -0.33 6.04
CA ARG A 16 10.03 -0.27 6.02
C ARG A 16 9.51 0.01 4.62
N VAL A 17 10.06 1.03 3.96
CA VAL A 17 9.70 1.39 2.58
C VAL A 17 9.88 0.21 1.63
N LEU A 18 11.00 -0.52 1.73
CA LEU A 18 11.23 -1.71 0.92
C LEU A 18 10.19 -2.82 1.21
N LYS A 19 9.91 -3.07 2.49
CA LYS A 19 8.90 -4.06 2.88
C LYS A 19 7.53 -3.71 2.32
N ASP A 20 7.12 -2.45 2.43
CA ASP A 20 5.82 -1.98 1.95
C ASP A 20 5.74 -2.05 0.42
N PHE A 21 6.83 -1.72 -0.28
CA PHE A 21 6.94 -1.89 -1.72
C PHE A 21 6.76 -3.35 -2.16
N LEU A 22 7.40 -4.30 -1.47
CA LEU A 22 7.27 -5.73 -1.78
C LEU A 22 5.86 -6.25 -1.51
N LEU A 23 5.21 -5.78 -0.45
CA LEU A 23 3.80 -6.10 -0.20
C LEU A 23 2.91 -5.58 -1.33
N LEU A 24 3.10 -4.32 -1.73
CA LEU A 24 2.37 -3.72 -2.85
C LEU A 24 2.58 -4.51 -4.15
N TYR A 25 3.82 -4.91 -4.43
CA TYR A 25 4.17 -5.69 -5.61
C TYR A 25 3.46 -7.05 -5.63
N ASN A 26 3.41 -7.75 -4.50
CA ASN A 26 2.72 -9.04 -4.39
C ASN A 26 1.22 -8.89 -4.67
N HIS A 27 0.58 -7.90 -4.05
CA HIS A 27 -0.85 -7.64 -4.30
C HIS A 27 -1.13 -7.22 -5.75
N LEU A 28 -0.28 -6.37 -6.32
CA LEU A 28 -0.40 -5.95 -7.71
C LEU A 28 -0.31 -7.13 -8.66
N THR A 29 0.69 -7.99 -8.48
CA THR A 29 0.93 -9.13 -9.37
C THR A 29 -0.18 -10.18 -9.25
N GLU A 30 -0.64 -10.49 -8.03
CA GLU A 30 -1.78 -11.39 -7.80
C GLU A 30 -3.07 -10.86 -8.45
N ALA A 31 -3.40 -9.58 -8.22
CA ALA A 31 -4.61 -8.97 -8.77
C ALA A 31 -4.61 -8.94 -10.30
N CYS A 32 -3.49 -8.55 -10.91
CA CYS A 32 -3.42 -8.50 -12.37
C CYS A 32 -3.35 -9.89 -13.01
N PHE A 33 -2.73 -10.86 -12.36
CA PHE A 33 -2.75 -12.25 -12.84
C PHE A 33 -4.19 -12.80 -12.83
N SER A 34 -4.89 -12.70 -11.70
CA SER A 34 -6.28 -13.18 -11.53
C SER A 34 -7.25 -12.53 -12.52
N ASN A 35 -7.06 -11.25 -12.82
CA ASN A 35 -8.00 -10.49 -13.66
C ASN A 35 -7.70 -10.57 -15.16
N CYS A 36 -6.45 -10.84 -15.56
CA CYS A 36 -6.02 -10.71 -16.95
C CYS A 36 -5.49 -12.00 -17.59
N VAL A 37 -5.13 -13.02 -16.82
CA VAL A 37 -4.64 -14.30 -17.36
C VAL A 37 -5.77 -15.32 -17.31
N PHE A 38 -6.30 -15.64 -18.48
CA PHE A 38 -7.49 -16.49 -18.63
C PHE A 38 -7.27 -17.66 -19.59
N ASP A 39 -6.22 -17.65 -20.41
CA ASP A 39 -5.89 -18.71 -21.37
C ASP A 39 -4.62 -19.47 -20.94
N PHE A 40 -4.81 -20.71 -20.49
CA PHE A 40 -3.72 -21.58 -20.01
C PHE A 40 -3.24 -22.60 -21.05
N ASN A 41 -3.67 -22.50 -22.30
CA ASN A 41 -3.31 -23.47 -23.35
C ASN A 41 -1.90 -23.24 -23.93
N ARG A 42 -1.23 -22.15 -23.55
CA ARG A 42 0.09 -21.75 -24.04
C ARG A 42 0.93 -21.17 -22.91
N ARG A 43 2.25 -21.23 -23.05
CA ARG A 43 3.19 -20.67 -22.06
C ARG A 43 3.33 -19.16 -22.11
N ASN A 44 3.01 -18.55 -23.26
CA ASN A 44 3.15 -17.11 -23.48
C ASN A 44 1.78 -16.44 -23.40
N LEU A 45 1.76 -15.21 -22.87
CA LEU A 45 0.56 -14.38 -22.82
C LEU A 45 -0.02 -14.15 -24.23
N ALA A 46 -1.36 -14.23 -24.33
CA ALA A 46 -2.07 -13.77 -25.50
C ALA A 46 -1.91 -12.25 -25.67
N LYS A 47 -2.02 -11.74 -26.90
CA LYS A 47 -2.01 -10.28 -27.15
C LYS A 47 -3.04 -9.52 -26.30
N GLY A 48 -4.22 -10.12 -26.09
CA GLY A 48 -5.26 -9.56 -25.23
C GLY A 48 -4.87 -9.53 -23.75
N GLU A 49 -4.25 -10.60 -23.25
CA GLU A 49 -3.78 -10.69 -21.86
C GLU A 49 -2.64 -9.70 -21.59
N SER A 50 -1.67 -9.58 -22.52
CA SER A 50 -0.59 -8.59 -22.42
C SER A 50 -1.14 -7.15 -22.29
N SER A 51 -2.06 -6.77 -23.18
CA SER A 51 -2.68 -5.43 -23.10
C SER A 51 -3.53 -5.24 -21.84
N CYS A 52 -4.18 -6.30 -21.34
CA CYS A 52 -4.92 -6.26 -20.08
C CYS A 52 -3.97 -6.01 -18.90
N VAL A 53 -2.86 -6.76 -18.81
CA VAL A 53 -1.88 -6.64 -17.72
C VAL A 53 -1.29 -5.23 -17.67
N GLU A 54 -0.90 -4.66 -18.81
CA GLU A 54 -0.39 -3.28 -18.88
C GLU A 54 -1.38 -2.26 -18.31
N LYS A 55 -2.65 -2.35 -18.72
CA LYS A 55 -3.72 -1.48 -18.22
C LYS A 55 -4.03 -1.73 -16.75
N CYS A 56 -4.01 -2.98 -16.31
CA CYS A 56 -4.24 -3.36 -14.92
C CYS A 56 -3.18 -2.72 -14.01
N VAL A 57 -1.90 -2.85 -14.36
CA VAL A 57 -0.79 -2.26 -13.60
C VAL A 57 -0.93 -0.74 -13.52
N ALA A 58 -1.18 -0.07 -14.66
CA ALA A 58 -1.37 1.37 -14.69
C ALA A 58 -2.56 1.82 -13.81
N LYS A 59 -3.69 1.11 -13.90
CA LYS A 59 -4.88 1.39 -13.09
C LYS A 59 -4.62 1.19 -11.59
N TYR A 60 -3.95 0.09 -11.22
CA TYR A 60 -3.65 -0.24 -9.82
C TYR A 60 -2.68 0.77 -9.20
N MET A 61 -1.64 1.17 -9.93
CA MET A 61 -0.70 2.20 -9.46
C MET A 61 -1.39 3.56 -9.26
N ASN A 62 -2.23 3.97 -10.20
CA ASN A 62 -3.02 5.20 -10.08
C ASN A 62 -3.98 5.15 -8.89
N LEU A 63 -4.62 4.00 -8.67
CA LEU A 63 -5.49 3.77 -7.52
C LEU A 63 -4.72 3.89 -6.20
N ASN A 64 -3.58 3.21 -6.06
CA ASN A 64 -2.78 3.29 -4.84
C ASN A 64 -2.31 4.70 -4.54
N ARG A 65 -1.85 5.43 -5.57
CA ARG A 65 -1.50 6.84 -5.42
C ARG A 65 -2.69 7.66 -4.93
N LYS A 66 -3.86 7.48 -5.54
CA LYS A 66 -5.06 8.23 -5.15
C LYS A 66 -5.49 7.90 -3.72
N ILE A 67 -5.41 6.63 -3.31
CA ILE A 67 -5.69 6.21 -1.93
C ILE A 67 -4.70 6.85 -0.97
N ALA A 68 -3.41 6.86 -1.29
CA ALA A 68 -2.39 7.53 -0.46
C ALA A 68 -2.65 9.03 -0.32
N ASP A 69 -3.01 9.71 -1.41
CA ASP A 69 -3.38 11.14 -1.40
C ASP A 69 -4.59 11.39 -0.49
N VAL A 70 -5.64 10.57 -0.60
CA VAL A 70 -6.84 10.68 0.23
C VAL A 70 -6.50 10.39 1.69
N PHE A 71 -5.71 9.37 1.97
CA PHE A 71 -5.30 9.00 3.33
C PHE A 71 -4.50 10.13 3.99
N ALA A 72 -3.59 10.77 3.24
CA ALA A 72 -2.85 11.94 3.72
C ALA A 72 -3.79 13.13 4.03
N GLN A 73 -4.84 13.32 3.24
CA GLN A 73 -5.82 14.40 3.46
C GLN A 73 -6.72 14.16 4.69
N ILE A 74 -7.26 12.94 4.85
CA ILE A 74 -8.24 12.66 5.90
C ILE A 74 -7.62 12.12 7.20
N GLY A 75 -6.41 11.57 7.12
CA GLY A 75 -5.71 10.88 8.21
C GLY A 75 -5.63 11.69 9.51
N PRO A 76 -5.16 12.96 9.49
CA PRO A 76 -5.08 13.78 10.69
C PRO A 76 -6.45 13.96 11.35
N SER A 77 -7.48 14.27 10.55
CA SER A 77 -8.85 14.46 11.05
C SER A 77 -9.44 13.18 11.64
N PHE A 78 -9.07 12.02 11.09
CA PHE A 78 -9.52 10.72 11.57
C PHE A 78 -8.87 10.36 12.92
N ILE A 79 -7.56 10.54 13.04
CA ILE A 79 -6.80 10.29 14.28
C ILE A 79 -7.30 11.20 15.41
N GLN A 80 -7.56 12.47 15.12
CA GLN A 80 -8.09 13.44 16.10
C GLN A 80 -9.42 12.97 16.70
N ARG A 81 -10.38 12.58 15.84
CA ARG A 81 -11.70 12.07 16.30
C ARG A 81 -11.57 10.80 17.12
N GLN A 82 -10.62 9.91 16.80
CA GLN A 82 -10.41 8.69 17.58
C GLN A 82 -9.83 8.99 18.98
N HIS A 83 -8.91 9.95 19.11
CA HIS A 83 -8.38 10.36 20.41
C HIS A 83 -9.47 10.98 21.32
N GLU A 84 -10.36 11.80 20.75
CA GLU A 84 -11.48 12.40 21.49
C GLU A 84 -12.46 11.34 22.01
N GLN A 85 -12.76 10.31 21.21
CA GLN A 85 -13.61 9.19 21.63
C GLN A 85 -13.01 8.36 22.77
N GLN A 86 -11.68 8.19 22.80
CA GLN A 86 -11.00 7.46 23.89
C GLN A 86 -11.03 8.23 25.21
N GLN A 87 -10.97 9.56 25.18
CA GLN A 87 -11.04 10.37 26.41
C GLN A 87 -12.43 10.39 27.04
N GLN A 88 -13.49 10.19 26.26
CA GLN A 88 -14.87 10.13 26.77
C GLN A 88 -15.23 8.78 27.42
N GLN A 89 -14.41 7.74 27.27
CA GLN A 89 -14.65 6.40 27.82
C GLN A 89 -14.01 6.14 29.19
N SER A 90 -13.34 7.10 29.83
CA SER A 90 -13.05 6.97 31.27
C SER A 90 -14.36 7.19 32.03
N PRO A 91 -15.01 6.13 32.57
CA PRO A 91 -16.12 6.36 33.48
C PRO A 91 -15.51 7.06 34.68
N SER A 92 -16.12 8.16 35.11
CA SER A 92 -15.94 8.66 36.46
C SER A 92 -16.19 7.47 37.41
N ASN A 93 -15.13 6.88 37.96
CA ASN A 93 -15.26 5.99 39.11
C ASN A 93 -15.96 6.82 40.20
N PHE A 94 -17.20 6.45 40.49
CA PHE A 94 -17.86 6.73 41.75
C PHE A 94 -17.50 5.60 42.72
#